data_AF-A0AAP7GUH1-F1
#
_entry.id   AF-A0AAP7GUH1-F1
#
_cell.length_a   1.000
_cell.length_b   1.000
_cell.length_c   1.000
_cell.angle_alpha   90.00
_cell.angle_beta   90.00
_cell.angle_gamma   90.00
#
_symmetry.space_group_name_H-M   'P 1'
#
loop_
_entity.id
_entity.type
_entity.pdbx_description
1 polymer ?
#
loop_
_entity_poly.entity_id
_entity_poly.type
_entity_poly.pdbx_seq_one_letter_code
_entity_poly.pdbx_strand_id
1 'polypeptide(L)'
;MILPAMILGPLGLLALGGGQEAMRSSVLLGSLYCAGGVAIFAFLAFCLVLHLRAQRLWDWHVRTGRMPYFRKHDFLKGALLGGGVGVMMVIAAVVLGFKYAEHPDYGEIATLAFVGAWLYGALVIGVLAVVFGWTKRAWDRTAVPPA
;
A
#
# COMPACT_ATOMS: atom_id res chain seq x y z
N MET A 1 9.02 -0.84 -18.26
CA MET A 1 8.09 -1.56 -17.36
C MET A 1 8.20 -3.09 -17.41
N ILE A 2 9.08 -3.65 -18.25
CA ILE A 2 9.11 -5.10 -18.50
C ILE A 2 9.61 -5.87 -17.26
N LEU A 3 10.64 -5.37 -16.55
CA LEU A 3 11.27 -6.09 -15.44
C LEU A 3 10.36 -6.26 -14.19
N PRO A 4 9.69 -5.22 -13.66
CA PRO A 4 8.83 -5.39 -12.48
C PRO A 4 7.59 -6.23 -12.80
N ALA A 5 6.98 -6.05 -13.98
CA ALA A 5 5.80 -6.79 -14.38
C ALA A 5 6.09 -8.29 -14.60
N MET A 6 7.26 -8.62 -15.17
CA MET A 6 7.67 -10.02 -15.40
C MET A 6 7.93 -10.80 -14.11
N ILE A 7 8.37 -10.13 -13.04
CA ILE A 7 8.70 -10.79 -11.77
C ILE A 7 7.50 -10.74 -10.81
N LEU A 8 6.94 -9.54 -10.58
CA LEU A 8 5.84 -9.35 -9.63
C LEU A 8 4.48 -9.80 -10.18
N GLY A 9 4.27 -9.79 -11.50
CA GLY A 9 3.00 -10.21 -12.09
C GLY A 9 2.68 -11.69 -11.81
N PRO A 10 3.58 -12.62 -12.17
CA PRO A 10 3.42 -14.04 -11.84
C PRO A 10 3.32 -14.29 -10.33
N LEU A 11 4.14 -13.60 -9.52
CA LEU A 11 4.06 -13.70 -8.06
C LEU A 11 2.70 -13.22 -7.50
N GLY A 12 2.13 -12.16 -8.06
CA GLY A 12 0.80 -11.68 -7.69
C GLY A 12 -0.30 -12.69 -8.04
N LEU A 13 -0.22 -13.31 -9.22
CA LEU A 13 -1.15 -14.38 -9.63
C LEU A 13 -1.02 -15.62 -8.74
N LEU A 14 0.21 -16.02 -8.40
CA LEU A 14 0.47 -17.14 -7.49
C LEU A 14 -0.06 -16.86 -6.09
N ALA A 15 0.09 -15.64 -5.58
CA ALA A 15 -0.45 -15.25 -4.28
C ALA A 15 -1.99 -15.25 -4.27
N LEU A 16 -2.63 -14.79 -5.35
CA LEU A 16 -4.10 -14.83 -5.48
C LEU A 16 -4.63 -16.25 -5.62
N GLY A 17 -4.02 -17.07 -6.49
CA GLY A 17 -4.43 -18.46 -6.70
C GLY A 17 -4.17 -19.33 -5.48
N GLY A 18 -3.00 -19.17 -4.85
CA GLY A 18 -2.66 -19.85 -3.59
C GLY A 18 -3.56 -19.39 -2.43
N GLY A 19 -3.93 -18.11 -2.39
CA GLY A 19 -4.87 -17.59 -1.40
C GLY A 19 -6.28 -18.15 -1.55
N GLN A 20 -6.77 -18.29 -2.78
CA GLN A 20 -8.08 -18.92 -3.05
C GLN A 20 -8.12 -20.39 -2.66
N GLU A 21 -7.04 -21.14 -2.88
CA GLU A 21 -6.98 -22.54 -2.44
C GLU A 21 -6.82 -22.63 -0.91
N ALA A 22 -6.02 -21.76 -0.30
CA ALA A 22 -5.88 -21.69 1.15
C ALA A 22 -7.16 -21.25 1.88
N MET A 23 -8.07 -20.52 1.24
CA MET A 23 -9.38 -20.20 1.82
C MET A 23 -10.22 -21.45 2.13
N ARG A 24 -9.97 -22.58 1.46
CA ARG A 24 -10.67 -23.84 1.74
C ARG A 24 -10.19 -24.52 3.02
N SER A 25 -8.93 -24.32 3.40
CA SER A 25 -8.36 -24.90 4.63
C SER A 25 -8.48 -23.94 5.81
N SER A 26 -8.25 -22.65 5.58
CA SER A 26 -8.36 -21.61 6.61
C SER A 26 -8.61 -20.25 5.95
N VAL A 27 -9.77 -19.67 6.25
CA VAL A 27 -10.20 -18.37 5.71
C VAL A 27 -9.18 -17.27 6.01
N LEU A 28 -8.50 -17.35 7.15
CA LEU A 28 -7.54 -16.34 7.60
C LEU A 28 -6.26 -16.33 6.76
N LEU A 29 -5.60 -17.47 6.59
CA LEU A 29 -4.42 -17.58 5.71
C LEU A 29 -4.79 -17.25 4.27
N GLY A 30 -5.92 -17.77 3.77
CA GLY A 30 -6.40 -17.46 2.44
C GLY A 30 -6.61 -15.96 2.21
N SER A 31 -7.24 -15.27 3.17
CA SER A 31 -7.44 -13.81 3.11
C SER A 31 -6.12 -13.03 3.14
N LEU A 32 -5.13 -13.49 3.90
CA LEU A 32 -3.81 -12.84 4.00
C LEU A 32 -3.04 -12.95 2.67
N TYR A 33 -3.04 -14.14 2.06
CA TYR A 33 -2.42 -14.37 0.75
C TYR A 33 -3.14 -13.60 -0.36
N CYS A 34 -4.48 -13.56 -0.35
CA CYS A 34 -5.24 -12.75 -1.30
C CYS A 34 -4.97 -11.25 -1.13
N ALA A 35 -4.92 -10.74 0.10
CA ALA A 35 -4.59 -9.34 0.37
C ALA A 35 -3.18 -8.98 -0.14
N GLY A 36 -2.21 -9.88 0.05
CA GLY A 36 -0.86 -9.74 -0.51
C GLY A 36 -0.87 -9.70 -2.05
N GLY A 37 -1.61 -10.60 -2.69
CA GLY A 37 -1.77 -10.61 -4.15
C GLY A 37 -2.39 -9.31 -4.68
N VAL A 38 -3.47 -8.83 -4.07
CA VAL A 38 -4.10 -7.54 -4.42
C VAL A 38 -3.13 -6.38 -4.25
N ALA A 39 -2.33 -6.36 -3.17
CA ALA A 39 -1.34 -5.31 -2.95
C ALA A 39 -0.26 -5.29 -4.05
N ILE A 40 0.21 -6.46 -4.49
CA ILE A 40 1.17 -6.59 -5.61
C ILE A 40 0.58 -6.03 -6.91
N PHE A 41 -0.68 -6.37 -7.22
CA PHE A 41 -1.35 -5.83 -8.41
C PHE A 41 -1.60 -4.32 -8.33
N ALA A 42 -2.02 -3.82 -7.16
CA ALA A 42 -2.19 -2.39 -6.94
C ALA A 42 -0.87 -1.64 -7.12
N PHE A 43 0.25 -2.20 -6.65
CA PHE A 43 1.59 -1.63 -6.85
C PHE A 43 2.00 -1.61 -8.33
N LEU A 44 1.74 -2.68 -9.08
CA LEU A 44 2.00 -2.73 -10.52
C LEU A 44 1.15 -1.72 -11.28
N ALA A 45 -0.14 -1.62 -10.97
CA ALA A 45 -1.04 -0.62 -11.54
C ALA A 45 -0.57 0.81 -11.24
N PHE A 46 -0.15 1.08 -9.99
CA PHE A 46 0.43 2.36 -9.61
C PHE A 46 1.69 2.70 -10.41
N CYS A 47 2.61 1.73 -10.56
CA CYS A 47 3.79 1.89 -11.41
C CYS A 47 3.43 2.20 -12.86
N LEU A 48 2.39 1.55 -13.40
CA LEU A 48 1.92 1.78 -14.77
C LEU A 48 1.40 3.20 -14.95
N VAL A 49 0.58 3.67 -14.00
CA VAL A 49 0.07 5.04 -14.02
C VAL A 49 1.22 6.04 -13.93
N LEU A 50 2.20 5.85 -13.05
CA LEU A 50 3.37 6.72 -12.97
C LEU A 50 4.16 6.74 -14.28
N HIS A 51 4.30 5.60 -14.96
CA HIS A 51 4.99 5.53 -16.24
C HIS A 51 4.25 6.32 -17.33
N LEU A 52 2.93 6.17 -17.43
CA LEU A 52 2.11 6.94 -18.37
C LEU A 52 2.17 8.45 -18.09
N ARG A 53 2.17 8.84 -16.82
CA ARG A 53 2.31 10.26 -16.43
C ARG A 53 3.70 10.81 -16.75
N ALA A 54 4.75 10.02 -16.53
CA ALA A 54 6.11 10.39 -16.91
C ALA A 54 6.27 10.58 -18.44
N GLN A 55 5.63 9.73 -19.24
CA GLN A 55 5.59 9.88 -20.70
C GLN A 55 4.92 11.20 -21.11
N ARG A 56 3.76 11.51 -20.53
CA ARG A 56 3.06 12.79 -20.79
C ARG A 56 3.86 14.01 -20.35
N LEU A 57 4.58 13.93 -19.24
CA LEU A 57 5.46 14.99 -18.77
C LEU A 57 6.62 15.21 -19.74
N TRP A 58 7.19 14.13 -20.29
CA TRP A 58 8.23 14.21 -21.31
C TRP A 58 7.71 14.88 -22.58
N ASP A 59 6.54 14.47 -23.07
CA ASP A 59 5.92 15.10 -24.25
C ASP A 59 5.67 16.60 -24.04
N TRP A 60 5.20 16.99 -22.85
CA TRP A 60 5.05 18.40 -22.48
C TRP A 60 6.38 19.15 -22.47
N HIS A 61 7.42 18.54 -21.92
CA HIS A 61 8.77 19.12 -21.88
C HIS A 61 9.33 19.35 -23.29
N VAL A 62 9.20 18.37 -24.18
CA VAL A 62 9.64 18.47 -25.58
C VAL A 62 8.87 19.57 -26.33
N ARG A 63 7.56 19.74 -26.06
CA ARG A 63 6.73 20.78 -26.71
C ARG A 63 7.00 22.19 -26.22
N THR A 64 7.33 22.36 -24.94
CA THR A 64 7.45 23.69 -24.31
C THR A 64 8.89 24.16 -24.12
N GLY A 65 9.86 23.24 -24.15
CA GLY A 65 11.28 23.52 -23.85
C GLY A 65 11.54 23.91 -22.40
N ARG A 66 10.55 23.81 -21.49
CA ARG A 66 10.66 24.25 -20.09
C ARG A 66 11.00 23.10 -19.17
N MET A 67 12.00 23.27 -18.31
CA MET A 67 12.38 22.25 -17.32
C MET A 67 11.32 22.16 -16.20
N PRO A 68 10.78 20.96 -15.88
CA PRO A 68 9.84 20.81 -14.78
C PRO A 68 10.51 21.10 -13.42
N TYR A 69 9.84 21.90 -12.59
CA TYR A 69 10.29 22.21 -11.24
C TYR A 69 9.63 21.28 -10.23
N PHE A 70 10.44 20.60 -9.40
CA PHE A 70 9.95 19.65 -8.41
C PHE A 70 9.83 20.29 -7.02
N ARG A 71 8.61 20.35 -6.48
CA ARG A 71 8.37 20.76 -5.08
C ARG A 71 8.98 19.74 -4.11
N LYS A 72 9.59 20.24 -3.02
CA LYS A 72 10.32 19.41 -2.03
C LYS A 72 9.45 18.92 -0.86
N HIS A 73 8.28 19.52 -0.62
CA HIS A 73 7.49 19.36 0.61
C HIS A 73 6.35 18.33 0.52
N ASP A 74 6.24 17.62 -0.61
CA ASP A 74 5.12 16.71 -0.86
C ASP A 74 5.24 15.37 -0.13
N PHE A 75 6.45 14.98 0.28
CA PHE A 75 6.69 13.79 1.09
C PHE A 75 5.96 13.86 2.44
N LEU A 76 6.06 15.00 3.13
CA LEU A 76 5.50 15.15 4.47
C LEU A 76 3.97 15.01 4.46
N LYS A 77 3.31 15.53 3.42
CA LYS A 77 1.84 15.39 3.24
C LYS A 77 1.44 13.93 3.06
N GLY A 78 2.18 13.19 2.24
CA GLY A 78 1.94 11.75 2.06
C GLY A 78 2.25 10.97 3.34
N ALA A 79 3.31 11.31 4.05
CA ALA A 79 3.70 10.65 5.28
C ALA A 79 2.69 10.86 6.42
N LEU A 80 2.12 12.06 6.51
CA LEU A 80 1.07 12.36 7.49
C LEU A 80 -0.21 11.57 7.20
N LEU A 81 -0.57 11.41 5.92
CA LEU A 81 -1.72 10.58 5.52
C LEU A 81 -1.46 9.09 5.81
N GLY A 82 -0.28 8.57 5.44
CA GLY A 82 0.09 7.18 5.74
C GLY A 82 0.18 6.89 7.24
N GLY A 83 0.74 7.82 8.01
CA GLY A 83 0.80 7.73 9.46
C GLY A 83 -0.59 7.75 10.09
N GLY A 84 -1.48 8.63 9.63
CA GLY A 84 -2.88 8.68 10.07
C GLY A 84 -3.63 7.37 9.80
N VAL A 85 -3.48 6.80 8.60
CA VAL A 85 -4.06 5.48 8.26
C VAL A 85 -3.50 4.39 9.17
N GLY A 86 -2.19 4.37 9.41
CA GLY A 86 -1.56 3.41 10.31
C GLY A 86 -2.09 3.52 11.75
N VAL A 87 -2.25 4.75 12.26
CA VAL A 87 -2.78 4.99 13.61
C VAL A 87 -4.22 4.48 13.71
N MET A 88 -5.06 4.77 12.72
CA MET A 88 -6.44 4.26 12.69
C MET A 88 -6.49 2.74 12.67
N MET A 89 -5.57 2.08 11.96
CA MET A 89 -5.47 0.63 11.90
C MET A 89 -5.06 0.03 13.26
N VAL A 90 -4.10 0.65 13.96
CA VAL A 90 -3.69 0.24 15.30
C VAL A 90 -4.83 0.44 16.31
N ILE A 91 -5.54 1.58 16.26
CA ILE A 91 -6.70 1.83 17.11
C ILE A 91 -7.79 0.79 16.87
N ALA A 92 -8.09 0.47 15.61
CA ALA A 92 -9.09 -0.55 15.27
C ALA A 92 -8.70 -1.93 15.83
N ALA A 93 -7.43 -2.33 15.73
CA ALA A 93 -6.92 -3.58 16.29
C ALA A 93 -7.02 -3.62 17.83
N VAL A 94 -6.74 -2.50 18.50
CA VAL A 94 -6.90 -2.37 19.94
C VAL A 94 -8.36 -2.49 20.36
N VAL A 95 -9.27 -1.81 19.67
CA VAL A 95 -10.72 -1.87 19.94
C VAL A 95 -11.27 -3.27 19.69
N LEU A 96 -10.80 -3.95 18.63
CA LEU A 96 -11.15 -5.35 18.36
C LEU A 96 -10.72 -6.26 19.50
N GLY A 97 -9.48 -6.12 19.99
CA GLY A 97 -8.99 -6.85 21.16
C GLY A 97 -9.88 -6.65 22.39
N PHE A 98 -10.18 -5.40 22.76
CA PHE A 98 -11.00 -5.12 23.93
C PHE A 98 -12.45 -5.61 23.83
N LYS A 99 -13.05 -5.54 22.64
CA LYS A 99 -14.46 -5.90 22.45
C LYS A 99 -14.69 -7.39 22.19
N TYR A 100 -13.74 -8.07 21.57
CA TYR A 100 -13.94 -9.42 21.04
C TYR A 100 -12.98 -10.47 21.61
N ALA A 101 -12.10 -10.14 22.56
CA ALA A 101 -11.17 -11.12 23.14
C ALA A 101 -11.85 -12.36 23.75
N GLU A 102 -13.04 -12.21 24.33
CA GLU A 102 -13.78 -13.31 24.96
C GLU A 102 -14.75 -14.02 24.01
N HIS A 103 -14.85 -13.59 22.75
CA HIS A 103 -15.77 -14.22 21.80
C HIS A 103 -15.27 -15.63 21.39
N PRO A 104 -16.15 -16.65 21.38
CA PRO A 104 -15.76 -18.05 21.16
C PRO A 104 -15.14 -18.31 19.77
N ASP A 105 -15.54 -17.56 18.74
CA ASP A 105 -15.04 -17.75 17.37
C ASP A 105 -13.99 -16.71 16.94
N TYR A 106 -13.99 -15.52 17.57
CA TYR A 106 -13.16 -14.37 17.16
C TYR A 106 -12.09 -13.98 18.18
N GLY A 107 -12.10 -14.57 19.38
CA GLY A 107 -11.21 -14.21 20.49
C GLY A 107 -9.73 -14.39 20.15
N GLU A 108 -9.36 -15.48 19.49
CA GLU A 108 -7.98 -15.75 19.07
C GLU A 108 -7.48 -14.72 18.05
N ILE A 109 -8.33 -14.34 17.09
CA ILE A 109 -7.99 -13.34 16.06
C ILE A 109 -7.89 -11.95 16.69
N ALA A 110 -8.81 -11.59 17.58
CA ALA A 110 -8.83 -10.31 18.28
C ALA A 110 -7.61 -10.14 19.19
N THR A 111 -7.20 -11.19 19.89
CA THR A 111 -6.00 -11.19 20.74
C THR A 111 -4.72 -11.14 19.92
N LEU A 112 -4.61 -11.89 18.82
CA LEU A 112 -3.48 -11.77 17.89
C LEU A 112 -3.38 -10.37 17.27
N ALA A 113 -4.51 -9.78 16.89
CA ALA A 113 -4.55 -8.42 16.36
C ALA A 113 -4.09 -7.40 17.40
N PHE A 114 -4.51 -7.55 18.66
CA PHE A 114 -4.08 -6.71 19.77
C PHE A 114 -2.58 -6.83 20.06
N VAL A 115 -2.07 -8.06 20.19
CA VAL A 115 -0.64 -8.32 20.42
C VAL A 115 0.21 -7.83 19.26
N GLY A 116 -0.24 -8.04 18.02
CA GLY A 116 0.41 -7.52 16.82
C GLY A 116 0.44 -6.00 16.78
N ALA A 117 -0.66 -5.34 17.14
CA ALA A 117 -0.73 -3.89 17.25
C ALA A 117 0.19 -3.34 18.36
N TRP A 118 0.31 -4.05 19.48
CA TRP A 118 1.20 -3.67 20.58
C TRP A 118 2.68 -3.79 20.19
N LEU A 119 3.08 -4.94 19.61
CA LEU A 119 4.47 -5.22 19.27
C LEU A 119 4.95 -4.47 18.03
N TYR A 120 4.09 -4.35 17.02
CA TYR A 120 4.46 -3.85 15.70
C TYR A 120 3.70 -2.59 15.28
N GLY A 121 2.82 -2.03 16.11
CA GLY A 121 2.00 -0.87 15.72
C GLY A 121 2.84 0.34 15.30
N ALA A 122 3.90 0.67 16.03
CA ALA A 122 4.82 1.75 15.65
C ALA A 122 5.52 1.47 14.31
N LEU A 123 5.89 0.21 14.05
CA LEU A 123 6.48 -0.21 12.79
C LEU A 123 5.47 -0.09 11.64
N VAL A 124 4.24 -0.56 11.83
CA VAL A 124 3.15 -0.46 10.83
C VAL A 124 2.88 1.00 10.49
N ILE A 125 2.74 1.87 11.49
CA ILE A 125 2.54 3.32 11.30
C ILE A 125 3.72 3.92 10.52
N GLY A 126 4.95 3.64 10.94
CA GLY A 126 6.15 4.16 10.30
C GLY A 126 6.29 3.71 8.85
N VAL A 127 6.08 2.43 8.58
CA VAL A 127 6.15 1.86 7.22
C VAL A 127 5.07 2.49 6.33
N LEU A 128 3.83 2.58 6.79
CA LEU A 128 2.75 3.22 6.00
C LEU A 128 3.04 4.70 5.76
N ALA A 129 3.53 5.44 6.76
CA ALA A 129 3.94 6.83 6.58
C ALA A 129 5.04 6.96 5.52
N VAL A 130 6.08 6.14 5.56
CA VAL A 130 7.17 6.17 4.58
C VAL A 130 6.63 5.84 3.19
N VAL A 131 5.87 4.75 3.04
CA VAL A 131 5.32 4.31 1.75
C VAL A 131 4.43 5.40 1.14
N PHE A 132 3.43 5.91 1.86
CA PHE A 132 2.56 6.96 1.34
C PHE A 132 3.28 8.27 1.08
N GLY A 133 4.30 8.61 1.89
CA GLY A 133 5.18 9.75 1.64
C GLY A 133 5.89 9.66 0.29
N TRP A 134 6.48 8.49 -0.01
CA TRP A 134 7.14 8.24 -1.30
C TRP A 134 6.14 8.18 -2.45
N THR A 135 5.00 7.52 -2.27
CA THR A 135 3.91 7.45 -3.27
C THR A 135 3.46 8.85 -3.66
N LYS A 136 3.15 9.71 -2.68
CA LYS A 136 2.75 11.09 -2.96
C LYS A 136 3.85 11.89 -3.65
N ARG A 137 5.10 11.76 -3.19
CA ARG A 137 6.24 12.43 -3.82
C ARG A 137 6.43 11.99 -5.27
N ALA A 138 6.32 10.70 -5.58
CA ALA A 138 6.43 10.16 -6.92
C ALA A 138 5.27 10.63 -7.82
N TRP A 139 4.06 10.69 -7.24
CA TRP A 139 2.89 11.21 -7.92
C TRP A 139 3.04 12.68 -8.29
N ASP A 140 3.44 13.54 -7.35
CA ASP A 140 3.56 14.98 -7.62
C ASP A 140 4.71 15.28 -8.61
N ARG A 141 5.78 14.47 -8.61
CA ARG A 141 6.87 14.57 -9.59
C ARG A 141 6.49 14.19 -11.02
N THR A 142 5.43 13.43 -11.21
CA THR A 142 4.94 13.05 -12.55
C THR A 142 3.77 13.91 -13.00
N ALA A 143 3.42 14.97 -12.26
CA ALA A 143 2.36 15.88 -12.65
C ALA A 143 2.80 16.82 -13.78
N VAL A 144 1.99 16.93 -14.84
CA VAL A 144 2.17 17.90 -15.91
C VAL A 144 1.75 19.28 -15.40
N PRO A 145 2.57 20.33 -15.55
CA PRO A 145 2.17 21.68 -15.17
C PRO A 145 0.94 22.14 -15.95
N PRO A 146 0.01 22.90 -15.33
CA PRO A 146 -1.05 23.57 -16.08
C PRO A 146 -0.43 24.53 -17.10
N ALA A 147 -1.02 24.57 -18.30
CA ALA A 147 -0.59 25.42 -19.42
C ALA A 147 -0.78 26.91 -19.12
#